data_AF-A0A4P5T983-F1
#
_entry.id   AF-A0A4P5T983-F1
#
_cell.length_a   1.000
_cell.length_b   1.000
_cell.length_c   1.000
_cell.angle_alpha   90.00
_cell.angle_beta   90.00
_cell.angle_gamma   90.00
#
_symmetry.space_group_name_H-M   'P 1'
#
loop_
_entity.id
_entity.type
_entity.pdbx_description
1 polymer ?
#
loop_
_entity_poly.entity_id
_entity_poly.type
_entity_poly.pdbx_seq_one_letter_code
_entity_poly.pdbx_strand_id
1 'polypeptide(L)'
;MYPMKISVTLFVVLIAILFNSCAVMTSMGLNNKASWEKPVSNGISPEEALWKKVQSTNTEEAYVDYLSKFPYGKYKYDARLQLQLVDTEVAWEKAKTANSEEAYQIFMRDYAGSKYNAQAFANLTKIRQEGTWNRTKMLNTAEAYSDFISRFPFSEYIPEAKNKYASIQSEAEWNRIKNFNNVAVFENYVKSFPNSVFKDQAIAKAKSLNNNAPSSNVMAFKAPVSSANNSSIQTNNRPKNEPQKVEKPEKKDIGAEKWFQANALNTIEAYQDFLKEFPKHKFSPLAKKELALFDEQTWMRAKAANTNEAYENYQQLFPTGRYFKEAKKKILDQEVETILAGDYQSLPAMNKSESLPGSKLNEITIKNITGFTLTIIYSGPVSEKIEVKDGSMYVVKLPNGQYNITATLSSDLIGSFVGKENLTGGKYETKFFLGY
;
A
#
# COMPACT_ATOMS: atom_id res chain seq x y z
N MET A 1 27.57 46.94 28.43
CA MET A 1 26.78 48.04 29.04
C MET A 1 26.90 49.24 28.10
N TYR A 2 25.76 49.82 27.73
CA TYR A 2 25.51 50.86 26.71
C TYR A 2 25.60 50.53 25.21
N PRO A 3 24.72 51.15 24.38
CA PRO A 3 24.17 50.61 23.13
C PRO A 3 24.48 51.50 21.90
N MET A 4 23.97 51.13 20.72
CA MET A 4 23.87 52.08 19.60
C MET A 4 22.60 51.84 18.77
N LYS A 5 21.81 52.91 18.63
CA LYS A 5 20.60 53.05 17.79
C LYS A 5 20.99 53.21 16.31
N ILE A 6 20.15 52.74 15.37
CA ILE A 6 19.98 53.37 14.05
C ILE A 6 18.49 53.35 13.62
N SER A 7 18.09 54.50 13.06
CA SER A 7 16.82 54.97 12.47
C SER A 7 16.35 54.19 11.21
N VAL A 8 15.06 53.93 10.96
CA VAL A 8 13.96 54.72 10.29
C VAL A 8 13.88 54.61 8.75
N THR A 9 12.63 54.40 8.25
CA THR A 9 11.98 54.65 6.90
C THR A 9 12.27 53.71 5.70
N LEU A 10 11.41 53.44 4.70
CA LEU A 10 9.95 53.57 4.35
C LEU A 10 9.78 53.24 2.83
N PHE A 11 8.69 52.58 2.36
CA PHE A 11 7.93 52.77 1.07
C PHE A 11 6.84 51.64 0.93
N VAL A 12 5.51 51.83 1.05
CA VAL A 12 4.44 52.50 0.23
C VAL A 12 4.21 51.79 -1.13
N VAL A 13 3.00 51.28 -1.47
CA VAL A 13 1.90 51.96 -2.23
C VAL A 13 0.52 51.27 -2.05
N LEU A 14 -0.53 52.09 -2.24
CA LEU A 14 -1.96 51.99 -1.90
C LEU A 14 -2.85 51.97 -3.19
N ILE A 15 -4.18 51.83 -3.02
CA ILE A 15 -5.36 52.25 -3.86
C ILE A 15 -6.32 51.08 -4.19
N ALA A 16 -7.67 51.16 -4.20
CA ALA A 16 -8.78 51.83 -3.48
C ALA A 16 -10.07 51.58 -4.32
N ILE A 17 -11.27 51.80 -3.71
CA ILE A 17 -12.58 52.29 -4.27
C ILE A 17 -13.78 51.42 -3.83
N LEU A 18 -14.97 51.89 -3.38
CA LEU A 18 -15.58 53.14 -2.83
C LEU A 18 -17.00 52.75 -2.29
N PHE A 19 -17.48 53.42 -1.21
CA PHE A 19 -18.83 53.98 -0.87
C PHE A 19 -20.15 53.22 -1.20
N ASN A 20 -21.27 53.28 -0.44
CA ASN A 20 -21.91 54.46 0.16
C ASN A 20 -23.00 54.10 1.21
N SER A 21 -23.31 55.09 2.05
CA SER A 21 -24.15 55.14 3.26
C SER A 21 -25.68 55.15 3.02
N CYS A 22 -26.48 54.85 4.07
CA CYS A 22 -27.63 55.69 4.44
C CYS A 22 -28.04 55.52 5.93
N ALA A 23 -28.18 56.66 6.61
CA ALA A 23 -28.62 56.86 8.00
C ALA A 23 -30.17 56.72 8.13
N VAL A 24 -30.85 56.71 9.29
CA VAL A 24 -31.02 57.77 10.30
C VAL A 24 -31.79 57.21 11.53
N MET A 25 -31.57 57.82 12.69
CA MET A 25 -32.13 57.59 14.03
C MET A 25 -33.62 57.97 14.26
N THR A 26 -34.12 57.50 15.42
CA THR A 26 -35.03 58.14 16.42
C THR A 26 -36.56 58.15 16.22
N SER A 27 -37.30 57.47 17.11
CA SER A 27 -37.98 58.03 18.32
C SER A 27 -39.22 57.24 18.77
N MET A 28 -39.68 57.53 19.99
CA MET A 28 -40.62 56.85 20.89
C MET A 28 -42.04 56.54 20.35
N GLY A 29 -42.71 55.53 20.94
CA GLY A 29 -44.17 55.41 20.89
C GLY A 29 -44.72 54.09 21.42
N LEU A 30 -45.55 54.16 22.46
CA LEU A 30 -46.22 53.04 23.13
C LEU A 30 -47.19 52.23 22.24
N ASN A 31 -47.28 50.94 22.58
CA ASN A 31 -48.46 50.07 22.60
C ASN A 31 -49.27 49.76 21.31
N ASN A 32 -49.21 48.46 21.00
CA ASN A 32 -50.35 47.55 20.79
C ASN A 32 -51.01 47.56 19.40
N LYS A 33 -50.66 46.56 18.59
CA LYS A 33 -51.61 45.59 18.00
C LYS A 33 -50.84 44.47 17.27
N ALA A 34 -51.28 43.25 17.53
CA ALA A 34 -50.78 42.02 16.94
C ALA A 34 -50.65 42.11 15.41
N SER A 35 -49.45 41.85 14.90
CA SER A 35 -49.26 41.41 13.52
C SER A 35 -48.19 40.33 13.51
N TRP A 36 -48.58 39.15 13.06
CA TRP A 36 -47.85 37.89 13.02
C TRP A 36 -46.87 37.88 11.83
N GLU A 37 -45.96 38.84 11.74
CA GLU A 37 -44.88 38.73 10.75
C GLU A 37 -43.76 37.87 11.31
N LYS A 38 -43.77 36.60 10.90
CA LYS A 38 -42.62 35.70 11.06
C LYS A 38 -41.39 36.39 10.44
N PRO A 39 -40.27 36.57 11.16
CA PRO A 39 -39.07 37.09 10.52
C PRO A 39 -38.66 36.10 9.43
N VAL A 40 -38.54 36.61 8.20
CA VAL A 40 -38.02 35.87 7.04
C VAL A 40 -36.56 35.53 7.33
N SER A 41 -36.32 34.37 7.95
CA SER A 41 -34.97 33.83 8.09
C SER A 41 -34.52 33.39 6.71
N ASN A 42 -33.49 34.05 6.15
CA ASN A 42 -32.73 33.51 5.03
C ASN A 42 -32.45 32.03 5.31
N GLY A 43 -33.05 31.13 4.53
CA GLY A 43 -33.28 29.72 4.83
C GLY A 43 -32.03 28.83 4.84
N ILE A 44 -31.02 29.19 5.63
CA ILE A 44 -29.84 28.37 5.93
C ILE A 44 -29.93 28.03 7.42
N SER A 45 -29.95 26.74 7.74
CA SER A 45 -29.95 26.32 9.14
C SER A 45 -28.67 26.77 9.86
N PRO A 46 -28.69 27.03 11.19
CA PRO A 46 -27.48 27.34 11.95
C PRO A 46 -26.35 26.30 11.77
N GLU A 47 -26.71 25.04 11.55
CA GLU A 47 -25.77 23.96 11.22
C GLU A 47 -25.11 24.16 9.86
N GLU A 48 -25.88 24.48 8.81
CA GLU A 48 -25.35 24.70 7.46
C GLU A 48 -24.47 25.96 7.39
N ALA A 49 -24.79 26.99 8.16
CA ALA A 49 -23.94 28.18 8.29
C ALA A 49 -22.61 27.86 8.97
N LEU A 50 -22.63 27.06 10.05
CA LEU A 50 -21.40 26.63 10.72
C LEU A 50 -20.58 25.67 9.85
N TRP A 51 -21.22 24.73 9.16
CA TRP A 51 -20.55 23.79 8.28
C TRP A 51 -19.79 24.50 7.15
N LYS A 52 -20.41 25.49 6.50
CA LYS A 52 -19.71 26.32 5.49
C LYS A 52 -18.48 27.02 6.05
N LYS A 53 -18.58 27.58 7.26
CA LYS A 53 -17.45 28.23 7.94
C LYS A 53 -16.34 27.24 8.28
N VAL A 54 -16.69 26.03 8.68
CA VAL A 54 -15.74 24.98 9.05
C VAL A 54 -15.00 24.47 7.81
N GLN A 55 -15.70 24.29 6.69
CA GLN A 55 -15.08 23.97 5.40
C GLN A 55 -14.15 25.08 4.90
N SER A 56 -14.49 26.35 5.10
CA SER A 56 -13.63 27.47 4.70
C SER A 56 -12.41 27.64 5.61
N THR A 57 -12.52 27.28 6.88
CA THR A 57 -11.42 27.40 7.86
C THR A 57 -10.48 26.19 7.78
N ASN A 58 -11.04 25.00 7.59
CA ASN A 58 -10.35 23.72 7.39
C ASN A 58 -9.24 23.41 8.41
N THR A 59 -9.48 23.69 9.71
CA THR A 59 -8.55 23.36 10.80
C THR A 59 -9.13 22.32 11.76
N GLU A 60 -8.24 21.67 12.53
CA GLU A 60 -8.62 20.70 13.56
C GLU A 60 -9.65 21.30 14.54
N GLU A 61 -9.37 22.52 15.02
CA GLU A 61 -10.21 23.23 16.00
C GLU A 61 -11.60 23.52 15.43
N ALA A 62 -11.70 23.87 14.14
CA ALA A 62 -12.97 24.15 13.49
C ALA A 62 -13.84 22.88 13.37
N TYR A 63 -13.24 21.75 12.99
CA TYR A 63 -13.98 20.48 12.89
C TYR A 63 -14.35 19.92 14.26
N VAL A 64 -13.49 20.05 15.28
CA VAL A 64 -13.80 19.67 16.67
C VAL A 64 -14.95 20.53 17.24
N ASP A 65 -14.91 21.85 17.03
CA ASP A 65 -15.99 22.76 17.44
C ASP A 65 -17.32 22.38 16.79
N TYR A 66 -17.32 22.09 15.48
CA TYR A 66 -18.51 21.61 14.76
C TYR A 66 -19.06 20.30 15.35
N LEU A 67 -18.20 19.31 15.58
CA LEU A 67 -18.60 18.00 16.13
C LEU A 67 -19.13 18.10 17.57
N SER A 68 -18.66 19.09 18.34
CA SER A 68 -19.15 19.35 19.70
C SER A 68 -20.55 19.99 19.71
N LYS A 69 -20.81 20.93 18.78
CA LYS A 69 -22.08 21.66 18.67
C LYS A 69 -23.17 20.86 17.95
N PHE A 70 -22.77 19.99 17.02
CA PHE A 70 -23.67 19.17 16.21
C PHE A 70 -23.30 17.67 16.26
N PRO A 71 -23.38 17.01 17.44
CA PRO A 71 -22.95 15.63 17.63
C PRO A 71 -23.79 14.58 16.88
N TYR A 72 -24.97 14.98 16.38
CA TYR A 72 -25.86 14.18 15.53
C TYR A 72 -26.24 14.91 14.23
N GLY A 73 -25.45 15.93 13.85
CA GLY A 73 -25.69 16.76 12.67
C GLY A 73 -25.57 16.00 11.35
N LYS A 74 -26.21 16.56 10.31
CA LYS A 74 -26.19 16.08 8.93
C LYS A 74 -24.77 15.87 8.41
N TYR A 75 -23.82 16.74 8.76
CA TYR A 75 -22.44 16.69 8.27
C TYR A 75 -21.45 16.06 9.25
N LYS A 76 -21.92 15.38 10.30
CA LYS A 76 -21.07 14.72 11.32
C LYS A 76 -20.01 13.79 10.71
N TYR A 77 -20.40 12.96 9.75
CA TYR A 77 -19.47 12.00 9.15
C TYR A 77 -18.42 12.68 8.27
N ASP A 78 -18.84 13.68 7.49
CA ASP A 78 -17.93 14.49 6.68
C ASP A 78 -16.94 15.25 7.56
N ALA A 79 -17.41 15.87 8.65
CA ALA A 79 -16.56 16.58 9.60
C ALA A 79 -15.51 15.67 10.25
N ARG A 80 -15.88 14.43 10.61
CA ARG A 80 -14.93 13.44 11.14
C ARG A 80 -13.87 13.02 10.13
N LEU A 81 -14.28 12.84 8.87
CA LEU A 81 -13.36 12.48 7.81
C LEU A 81 -12.37 13.62 7.52
N GLN A 82 -12.87 14.85 7.42
CA GLN A 82 -12.02 16.02 7.19
C GLN A 82 -11.09 16.30 8.38
N LEU A 83 -11.55 16.13 9.62
CA LEU A 83 -10.71 16.23 10.82
C LEU A 83 -9.51 15.26 10.75
N GLN A 84 -9.76 14.00 10.38
CA GLN A 84 -8.70 13.01 10.22
C GLN A 84 -7.71 13.40 9.12
N LEU A 85 -8.18 13.99 8.02
CA LEU A 85 -7.32 14.47 6.94
C LEU A 85 -6.46 15.66 7.36
N VAL A 86 -7.04 16.63 8.05
CA VAL A 86 -6.31 17.81 8.55
C VAL A 86 -5.26 17.42 9.61
N ASP A 87 -5.62 16.55 10.55
CA ASP A 87 -4.68 16.02 11.56
C ASP A 87 -3.48 15.31 10.89
N THR A 88 -3.76 14.51 9.86
CA THR A 88 -2.70 13.84 9.07
C THR A 88 -1.78 14.83 8.36
N GLU A 89 -2.33 15.93 7.81
CA GLU A 89 -1.56 16.97 7.13
C GLU A 89 -0.65 17.73 8.10
N VAL A 90 -1.18 18.11 9.26
CA VAL A 90 -0.42 18.81 10.30
C VAL A 90 0.71 17.94 10.84
N ALA A 91 0.43 16.66 11.12
CA ALA A 91 1.43 15.72 11.58
C ALA A 91 2.53 15.48 10.53
N TRP A 92 2.18 15.48 9.24
CA TRP A 92 3.14 15.34 8.15
C TRP A 92 4.05 16.55 8.06
N GLU A 93 3.49 17.77 8.09
CA GLU A 93 4.29 18.99 8.09
C GLU A 93 5.22 19.08 9.30
N LYS A 94 4.75 18.63 10.47
CA LYS A 94 5.59 18.53 11.67
C LYS A 94 6.76 17.55 11.47
N ALA A 95 6.50 16.38 10.90
CA ALA A 95 7.53 15.38 10.62
C ALA A 95 8.55 15.88 9.58
N LYS A 96 8.06 16.52 8.50
CA LYS A 96 8.90 17.19 7.51
C LYS A 96 9.77 18.29 8.10
N THR A 97 9.20 19.13 8.97
CA THR A 97 9.92 20.25 9.57
C THR A 97 11.01 19.75 10.51
N ALA A 98 10.72 18.71 11.30
CA ALA A 98 11.72 18.10 12.17
C ALA A 98 12.82 17.37 11.38
N ASN A 99 12.48 16.77 10.22
CA ASN A 99 13.39 16.07 9.32
C ASN A 99 14.37 15.13 10.05
N SER A 100 13.85 14.37 11.02
CA SER A 100 14.63 13.44 11.83
C SER A 100 14.11 12.02 11.68
N GLU A 101 14.96 11.05 12.00
CA GLU A 101 14.57 9.65 11.99
C GLU A 101 13.38 9.39 12.92
N GLU A 102 13.42 9.94 14.13
CA GLU A 102 12.38 9.81 15.14
C GLU A 102 11.06 10.43 14.68
N ALA A 103 11.12 11.61 14.05
CA ALA A 103 9.93 12.32 13.59
C ALA A 103 9.19 11.55 12.49
N TYR A 104 9.93 11.01 11.51
CA TYR A 104 9.32 10.19 10.47
C TYR A 104 8.86 8.83 11.00
N GLN A 105 9.57 8.22 11.95
CA GLN A 105 9.11 6.99 12.60
C GLN A 105 7.82 7.18 13.38
N ILE A 106 7.70 8.27 14.15
CA ILE A 106 6.48 8.62 14.89
C ILE A 106 5.34 8.86 13.91
N PHE A 107 5.57 9.64 12.85
CA PHE A 107 4.55 9.89 11.83
C PHE A 107 4.05 8.59 11.18
N MET A 108 4.96 7.72 10.72
CA MET A 108 4.60 6.45 10.10
C MET A 108 3.94 5.47 11.08
N ARG A 109 4.20 5.58 12.39
CA ARG A 109 3.55 4.78 13.44
C ARG A 109 2.12 5.26 13.68
N ASP A 110 1.94 6.56 13.91
CA ASP A 110 0.68 7.14 14.34
C ASP A 110 -0.29 7.35 13.15
N TYR A 111 0.26 7.52 11.93
CA TYR A 111 -0.48 7.75 10.68
C TYR A 111 -0.17 6.68 9.62
N ALA A 112 -0.13 5.40 10.03
CA ALA A 112 0.30 4.26 9.22
C ALA A 112 -0.44 3.99 7.88
N GLY A 113 -1.59 4.64 7.64
CA GLY A 113 -2.32 4.60 6.35
C GLY A 113 -2.37 5.93 5.60
N SER A 114 -1.48 6.86 5.94
CA SER A 114 -1.39 8.17 5.30
C SER A 114 -0.79 8.08 3.89
N LYS A 115 -1.32 8.90 2.97
CA LYS A 115 -0.73 9.12 1.63
C LYS A 115 0.74 9.59 1.69
N TYR A 116 1.19 10.10 2.83
CA TYR A 116 2.56 10.59 3.04
C TYR A 116 3.55 9.54 3.49
N ASN A 117 3.14 8.30 3.77
CA ASN A 117 4.06 7.27 4.29
C ASN A 117 5.18 6.90 3.32
N ALA A 118 4.91 6.88 2.02
CA ALA A 118 5.95 6.66 1.01
C ALA A 118 7.02 7.77 1.06
N GLN A 119 6.61 9.02 1.24
CA GLN A 119 7.51 10.16 1.35
C GLN A 119 8.26 10.16 2.69
N ALA A 120 7.58 9.87 3.80
CA ALA A 120 8.19 9.74 5.12
C ALA A 120 9.30 8.66 5.13
N PHE A 121 9.03 7.52 4.50
CA PHE A 121 9.99 6.43 4.36
C PHE A 121 11.18 6.80 3.47
N ALA A 122 10.94 7.48 2.35
CA ALA A 122 12.00 7.97 1.47
C ALA A 122 12.95 8.93 2.22
N ASN A 123 12.39 9.90 2.96
CA ASN A 123 13.16 10.85 3.75
C ASN A 123 13.94 10.16 4.89
N LEU A 124 13.31 9.25 5.62
CA LEU A 124 13.97 8.43 6.64
C LEU A 124 15.14 7.63 6.06
N THR A 125 14.94 6.98 4.92
CA THR A 125 15.97 6.17 4.26
C THR A 125 17.16 7.03 3.86
N LYS A 126 16.90 8.23 3.32
CA LYS A 126 17.93 9.20 2.99
C LYS A 126 18.74 9.61 4.22
N ILE A 127 18.07 9.98 5.32
CA ILE A 127 18.73 10.33 6.59
C ILE A 127 19.64 9.19 7.10
N ARG A 128 19.12 7.96 7.12
CA ARG A 128 19.87 6.78 7.58
C ARG A 128 21.07 6.48 6.69
N GLN A 129 20.91 6.59 5.38
CA GLN A 129 21.97 6.39 4.41
C GLN A 129 23.07 7.44 4.60
N GLU A 130 22.72 8.72 4.68
CA GLU A 130 23.66 9.82 4.92
C GLU A 130 24.41 9.63 6.25
N GLY A 131 23.71 9.28 7.33
CA GLY A 131 24.33 8.99 8.63
C GLY A 131 25.31 7.81 8.57
N THR A 132 24.92 6.71 7.91
CA THR A 132 25.79 5.54 7.76
C THR A 132 26.99 5.85 6.87
N TRP A 133 26.81 6.64 5.82
CA TRP A 133 27.88 7.07 4.94
C TRP A 133 28.90 7.95 5.66
N ASN A 134 28.44 8.92 6.45
CA ASN A 134 29.32 9.77 7.25
C ASN A 134 30.13 8.96 8.26
N ARG A 135 29.50 7.99 8.95
CA ARG A 135 30.21 7.05 9.83
C ARG A 135 31.24 6.22 9.06
N THR A 136 30.91 5.76 7.86
CA THR A 136 31.81 4.98 7.00
C THR A 136 33.06 5.77 6.64
N LYS A 137 32.90 7.03 6.20
CA LYS A 137 34.02 7.95 5.95
C LYS A 137 34.86 8.24 7.19
N MET A 138 34.22 8.37 8.35
CA MET A 138 34.91 8.63 9.62
C MET A 138 35.76 7.42 10.05
N LEU A 139 35.24 6.20 9.90
CA LEU A 139 35.99 4.98 10.21
C LEU A 139 37.11 4.72 9.20
N ASN A 140 36.84 4.99 7.91
CA ASN A 140 37.78 4.83 6.81
C ASN A 140 38.49 3.47 6.77
N THR A 141 37.78 2.38 7.10
CA THR A 141 38.30 1.00 7.04
C THR A 141 37.64 0.21 5.92
N ALA A 142 38.31 -0.83 5.44
CA ALA A 142 37.74 -1.70 4.40
C ALA A 142 36.45 -2.38 4.87
N GLU A 143 36.37 -2.77 6.14
CA GLU A 143 35.18 -3.38 6.74
C GLU A 143 34.00 -2.40 6.74
N ALA A 144 34.23 -1.13 7.09
CA ALA A 144 33.20 -0.11 7.10
C ALA A 144 32.66 0.16 5.68
N TYR A 145 33.54 0.30 4.69
CA TYR A 145 33.12 0.48 3.30
C TYR A 145 32.40 -0.76 2.73
N SER A 146 32.84 -1.97 3.09
CA SER A 146 32.19 -3.22 2.68
C SER A 146 30.78 -3.35 3.29
N ASP A 147 30.63 -3.06 4.58
CA ASP A 147 29.34 -3.04 5.27
C ASP A 147 28.38 -2.04 4.63
N PHE A 148 28.86 -0.84 4.30
CA PHE A 148 28.07 0.17 3.59
C PHE A 148 27.60 -0.32 2.22
N ILE A 149 28.51 -0.89 1.41
CA ILE A 149 28.19 -1.43 0.08
C ILE A 149 27.12 -2.53 0.16
N SER A 150 27.21 -3.40 1.18
CA SER A 150 26.25 -4.48 1.38
C SER A 150 24.87 -3.99 1.83
N ARG A 151 24.82 -2.95 2.68
CA ARG A 151 23.57 -2.43 3.24
C ARG A 151 22.82 -1.50 2.30
N PHE A 152 23.53 -0.76 1.45
CA PHE A 152 22.95 0.22 0.54
C PHE A 152 23.44 0.02 -0.91
N PRO A 153 23.18 -1.14 -1.55
CA PRO A 153 23.75 -1.51 -2.84
C PRO A 153 23.35 -0.58 -4.01
N PHE A 154 22.32 0.24 -3.84
CA PHE A 154 21.84 1.22 -4.80
C PHE A 154 22.09 2.67 -4.37
N SER A 155 22.94 2.89 -3.37
CA SER A 155 23.31 4.25 -2.93
C SER A 155 24.07 4.99 -4.02
N GLU A 156 23.83 6.31 -4.13
CA GLU A 156 24.68 7.20 -4.92
C GLU A 156 26.15 7.20 -4.46
N TYR A 157 26.42 6.81 -3.21
CA TYR A 157 27.77 6.70 -2.65
C TYR A 157 28.50 5.40 -3.01
N ILE A 158 27.85 4.44 -3.68
CA ILE A 158 28.47 3.14 -4.02
C ILE A 158 29.77 3.27 -4.84
N PRO A 159 29.85 4.10 -5.89
CA PRO A 159 31.08 4.25 -6.65
C PRO A 159 32.24 4.73 -5.78
N GLU A 160 32.00 5.72 -4.92
CA GLU A 160 33.01 6.24 -3.99
C GLU A 160 33.40 5.19 -2.95
N ALA A 161 32.42 4.50 -2.36
CA ALA A 161 32.65 3.45 -1.38
C ALA A 161 33.51 2.30 -1.93
N LYS A 162 33.22 1.85 -3.17
CA LYS A 162 34.00 0.81 -3.85
C LYS A 162 35.42 1.27 -4.14
N ASN A 163 35.60 2.51 -4.58
CA ASN A 163 36.93 3.08 -4.84
C ASN A 163 37.76 3.15 -3.56
N LYS A 164 37.17 3.64 -2.46
CA LYS A 164 37.84 3.70 -1.15
C LYS A 164 38.17 2.31 -0.60
N TYR A 165 37.23 1.38 -0.67
CA TYR A 165 37.45 -0.02 -0.30
C TYR A 165 38.65 -0.63 -1.06
N ALA A 166 38.67 -0.50 -2.40
CA ALA A 166 39.74 -1.02 -3.23
C ALA A 166 41.10 -0.35 -2.94
N SER A 167 41.11 0.96 -2.70
CA SER A 167 42.33 1.71 -2.34
C SER A 167 42.93 1.18 -1.04
N ILE A 168 42.11 1.05 0.02
CA ILE A 168 42.54 0.57 1.34
C ILE A 168 43.07 -0.86 1.26
N GLN A 169 42.36 -1.74 0.54
CA GLN A 169 42.80 -3.12 0.32
C GLN A 169 44.14 -3.19 -0.44
N SER A 170 44.30 -2.35 -1.48
CA SER A 170 45.56 -2.30 -2.23
C SER A 170 46.73 -1.81 -1.38
N GLU A 171 46.51 -0.80 -0.53
CA GLU A 171 47.54 -0.28 0.37
C GLU A 171 47.95 -1.30 1.44
N ALA A 172 46.98 -2.01 2.01
CA ALA A 172 47.24 -3.09 2.96
C ALA A 172 48.09 -4.21 2.33
N GLU A 173 47.73 -4.66 1.12
CA GLU A 173 48.49 -5.71 0.43
C GLU A 173 49.87 -5.20 -0.01
N TRP A 174 49.99 -3.97 -0.49
CA TRP A 174 51.29 -3.37 -0.81
C TRP A 174 52.23 -3.36 0.39
N ASN A 175 51.72 -2.93 1.55
CA ASN A 175 52.48 -2.92 2.79
C ASN A 175 52.95 -4.32 3.22
N ARG A 176 52.17 -5.36 2.90
CA ARG A 176 52.53 -6.76 3.14
C ARG A 176 53.64 -7.24 2.22
N ILE A 177 53.58 -6.89 0.93
CA ILE A 177 54.45 -7.48 -0.10
C ILE A 177 55.70 -6.65 -0.43
N LYS A 178 55.76 -5.36 -0.08
CA LYS A 178 56.81 -4.42 -0.55
C LYS A 178 58.26 -4.86 -0.29
N ASN A 179 58.47 -5.72 0.70
CA ASN A 179 59.78 -6.25 1.09
C ASN A 179 60.05 -7.68 0.59
N PHE A 180 59.14 -8.27 -0.19
CA PHE A 180 59.30 -9.62 -0.72
C PHE A 180 60.27 -9.61 -1.91
N ASN A 181 61.04 -10.69 -2.06
CA ASN A 181 61.94 -10.90 -3.20
C ASN A 181 61.37 -11.98 -4.14
N ASN A 182 60.14 -11.77 -4.64
CA ASN A 182 59.48 -12.70 -5.55
C ASN A 182 58.69 -11.94 -6.62
N VAL A 183 59.06 -12.14 -7.89
CA VAL A 183 58.44 -11.47 -9.06
C VAL A 183 56.93 -11.74 -9.14
N ALA A 184 56.51 -13.00 -8.93
CA ALA A 184 55.11 -13.40 -9.07
C ALA A 184 54.17 -12.69 -8.08
N VAL A 185 54.67 -12.31 -6.90
CA VAL A 185 53.89 -11.57 -5.88
C VAL A 185 53.53 -10.17 -6.38
N PHE A 186 54.48 -9.47 -7.00
CA PHE A 186 54.25 -8.14 -7.56
C PHE A 186 53.40 -8.18 -8.84
N GLU A 187 53.56 -9.21 -9.67
CA GLU A 187 52.69 -9.40 -10.84
C GLU A 187 51.23 -9.66 -10.44
N ASN A 188 51.01 -10.50 -9.41
CA ASN A 188 49.67 -10.76 -8.89
C ASN A 188 49.05 -9.51 -8.25
N TYR A 189 49.83 -8.67 -7.60
CA TYR A 189 49.38 -7.38 -7.09
C TYR A 189 48.86 -6.48 -8.21
N VAL A 190 49.63 -6.31 -9.29
CA VAL A 190 49.23 -5.48 -10.44
C VAL A 190 47.96 -6.02 -11.11
N LYS A 191 47.80 -7.34 -11.19
CA LYS A 191 46.59 -7.99 -11.71
C LYS A 191 45.37 -7.74 -10.81
N SER A 192 45.54 -7.83 -9.49
CA SER A 192 44.44 -7.72 -8.52
C SER A 192 44.03 -6.28 -8.26
N PHE A 193 44.95 -5.32 -8.40
CA PHE A 193 44.73 -3.90 -8.14
C PHE A 193 45.20 -3.01 -9.31
N PRO A 194 44.54 -3.10 -10.48
CA PRO A 194 44.98 -2.41 -11.71
C PRO A 194 44.95 -0.88 -11.64
N ASN A 195 44.23 -0.32 -10.66
CA ASN A 195 44.08 1.11 -10.40
C ASN A 195 44.78 1.56 -9.10
N SER A 196 45.61 0.71 -8.49
CA SER A 196 46.35 1.10 -7.27
C SER A 196 47.40 2.16 -7.56
N VAL A 197 47.59 3.09 -6.63
CA VAL A 197 48.70 4.06 -6.64
C VAL A 197 50.08 3.41 -6.58
N PHE A 198 50.17 2.18 -6.07
CA PHE A 198 51.42 1.42 -5.98
C PHE A 198 51.71 0.56 -7.22
N LYS A 199 50.86 0.62 -8.25
CA LYS A 199 51.00 -0.20 -9.48
C LYS A 199 52.38 -0.03 -10.11
N ASP A 200 52.81 1.20 -10.35
CA ASP A 200 54.09 1.46 -11.03
C ASP A 200 55.27 1.04 -10.17
N GLN A 201 55.16 1.20 -8.84
CA GLN A 201 56.16 0.71 -7.90
C GLN A 201 56.25 -0.82 -7.92
N ALA A 202 55.12 -1.53 -7.96
CA ALA A 202 55.06 -2.98 -8.07
C ALA A 202 55.68 -3.46 -9.40
N ILE A 203 55.38 -2.80 -10.52
CA ILE A 203 55.97 -3.10 -11.84
C ILE A 203 57.49 -2.89 -11.81
N ALA A 204 57.96 -1.76 -11.26
CA ALA A 204 59.39 -1.47 -11.16
C ALA A 204 60.11 -2.51 -10.30
N LYS A 205 59.51 -2.90 -9.16
CA LYS A 205 60.06 -3.93 -8.28
C LYS A 205 60.16 -5.28 -8.98
N ALA A 206 59.09 -5.73 -9.66
CA ALA A 206 59.08 -6.95 -10.46
C ALA A 206 60.20 -6.98 -11.51
N LYS A 207 60.37 -5.88 -12.27
CA LYS A 207 61.45 -5.75 -13.27
C LYS A 207 62.84 -5.82 -12.65
N SER A 208 63.07 -5.13 -11.53
CA SER A 208 64.37 -5.15 -10.85
C SER A 208 64.75 -6.54 -10.33
N LEU A 209 63.78 -7.30 -9.83
CA LEU A 209 63.99 -8.67 -9.35
C LEU A 209 64.26 -9.63 -10.53
N ASN A 210 63.63 -9.41 -11.68
CA ASN A 210 63.87 -10.21 -12.88
C ASN A 210 65.27 -9.95 -13.48
N ASN A 211 65.75 -8.71 -13.46
CA ASN A 211 67.08 -8.35 -13.95
C ASN A 211 68.23 -8.80 -13.04
N ASN A 212 67.95 -9.01 -11.75
CA ASN A 212 68.92 -9.49 -10.76
C ASN A 212 68.91 -11.02 -10.58
N ALA A 213 68.09 -11.76 -11.36
CA ALA A 213 68.14 -13.21 -11.37
C ALA A 213 69.39 -13.65 -12.17
N PRO A 214 70.40 -14.29 -11.54
CA PRO A 214 71.49 -14.89 -12.30
C PRO A 214 70.90 -15.99 -13.18
N SER A 215 71.21 -15.96 -14.47
CA SER A 215 70.94 -17.01 -15.44
C SER A 215 71.39 -18.37 -14.88
N SER A 216 70.47 -19.10 -14.25
CA SER A 216 70.68 -20.49 -13.86
C SER A 216 69.34 -21.19 -13.77
N ASN A 217 69.33 -22.33 -14.44
CA ASN A 217 68.20 -23.12 -14.83
C ASN A 217 67.85 -24.10 -13.69
N VAL A 218 66.55 -24.38 -13.53
CA VAL A 218 65.93 -25.58 -12.89
C VAL A 218 66.01 -25.68 -11.36
N MET A 219 64.85 -25.63 -10.67
CA MET A 219 64.20 -26.82 -10.10
C MET A 219 62.85 -26.49 -9.45
N ALA A 220 61.84 -27.23 -9.88
CA ALA A 220 60.49 -27.25 -9.33
C ALA A 220 60.51 -27.70 -7.86
N PHE A 221 59.70 -27.05 -7.02
CA PHE A 221 59.13 -27.72 -5.85
C PHE A 221 57.63 -27.47 -5.79
N LYS A 222 56.90 -28.58 -5.86
CA LYS A 222 55.46 -28.71 -5.68
C LYS A 222 55.14 -28.81 -4.18
N ALA A 223 53.90 -28.40 -3.88
CA ALA A 223 53.04 -28.77 -2.74
C ALA A 223 53.15 -27.92 -1.46
N PRO A 224 52.15 -28.00 -0.56
CA PRO A 224 50.70 -27.94 -0.77
C PRO A 224 50.05 -26.84 0.09
N VAL A 225 48.78 -26.51 -0.20
CA VAL A 225 47.93 -25.75 0.72
C VAL A 225 47.31 -26.73 1.71
N SER A 226 47.64 -26.60 3.00
CA SER A 226 46.87 -27.22 4.08
C SER A 226 46.61 -26.19 5.18
N SER A 227 45.33 -26.03 5.48
CA SER A 227 44.78 -25.46 6.70
C SER A 227 45.22 -26.27 7.94
N ALA A 228 45.62 -25.60 9.02
CA ALA A 228 45.09 -25.79 10.39
C ALA A 228 45.94 -25.04 11.44
N ASN A 229 45.30 -24.06 12.08
CA ASN A 229 45.19 -23.76 13.51
C ASN A 229 46.38 -23.74 14.50
N ASN A 230 46.26 -22.71 15.36
CA ASN A 230 46.70 -22.53 16.75
C ASN A 230 48.21 -22.33 16.99
N SER A 231 48.67 -21.34 17.75
CA SER A 231 48.30 -21.07 19.14
C SER A 231 48.82 -19.70 19.63
N SER A 232 47.99 -19.00 20.39
CA SER A 232 48.26 -18.19 21.61
C SER A 232 49.70 -17.84 22.05
N ILE A 233 49.90 -16.61 22.55
CA ILE A 233 50.18 -16.29 23.97
C ILE A 233 49.90 -14.80 24.32
N GLN A 234 49.39 -14.62 25.54
CA GLN A 234 48.97 -13.41 26.29
C GLN A 234 50.10 -12.38 26.54
N THR A 235 49.87 -11.09 26.87
CA THR A 235 49.39 -10.61 28.19
C THR A 235 49.14 -9.08 28.23
N ASN A 236 48.08 -8.69 28.96
CA ASN A 236 47.80 -7.52 29.80
C ASN A 236 48.45 -6.13 29.55
N ASN A 237 47.60 -5.10 29.36
CA ASN A 237 47.38 -4.05 30.38
C ASN A 237 46.17 -3.13 30.07
N ARG A 238 45.44 -2.79 31.13
CA ARG A 238 44.15 -2.07 31.21
C ARG A 238 44.32 -0.54 31.16
N PRO A 239 43.29 0.23 30.76
CA PRO A 239 42.78 1.28 31.66
C PRO A 239 41.29 1.13 31.97
N LYS A 240 40.92 1.48 33.20
CA LYS A 240 39.57 1.42 33.78
C LYS A 240 38.65 2.41 33.06
N ASN A 241 37.48 1.95 32.61
CA ASN A 241 36.27 2.77 32.47
C ASN A 241 35.07 1.99 33.06
N GLU A 242 34.17 2.75 33.68
CA GLU A 242 33.00 2.35 34.47
C GLU A 242 31.99 1.46 33.70
N PRO A 243 31.15 0.67 34.39
CA PRO A 243 30.24 -0.26 33.73
C PRO A 243 29.09 0.47 33.03
N GLN A 244 29.18 0.59 31.70
CA GLN A 244 28.00 0.81 30.87
C GLN A 244 27.12 -0.44 30.91
N LYS A 245 25.85 -0.22 31.23
CA LYS A 245 24.76 -1.20 31.25
C LYS A 245 24.65 -1.87 29.88
N VAL A 246 25.04 -3.13 29.79
CA VAL A 246 24.90 -3.94 28.57
C VAL A 246 23.40 -4.16 28.31
N GLU A 247 22.83 -3.40 27.37
CA GLU A 247 21.53 -3.74 26.77
C GLU A 247 21.69 -5.06 26.01
N LYS A 248 20.81 -6.04 26.32
CA LYS A 248 20.73 -7.32 25.61
C LYS A 248 20.47 -7.07 24.10
N PRO A 249 21.04 -7.88 23.19
CA PRO A 249 20.74 -7.77 21.77
C PRO A 249 19.25 -8.03 21.54
N GLU A 250 18.53 -7.02 21.06
CA GLU A 250 17.12 -7.10 20.71
C GLU A 250 16.95 -8.11 19.57
N LYS A 251 16.13 -9.16 19.77
CA LYS A 251 15.89 -10.18 18.74
C LYS A 251 15.28 -9.52 17.50
N LYS A 252 15.92 -9.69 16.34
CA LYS A 252 15.46 -9.19 15.04
C LYS A 252 14.00 -9.64 14.78
N ASP A 253 13.08 -8.69 14.74
CA ASP A 253 11.66 -8.92 14.45
C ASP A 253 11.45 -9.08 12.94
N ILE A 254 11.52 -10.32 12.45
CA ILE A 254 11.37 -10.66 11.03
C ILE A 254 9.98 -10.28 10.51
N GLY A 255 8.95 -10.36 11.35
CA GLY A 255 7.59 -9.95 11.01
C GLY A 255 7.50 -8.45 10.77
N ALA A 256 8.24 -7.64 11.54
CA ALA A 256 8.35 -6.21 11.28
C ALA A 256 9.05 -5.90 9.94
N GLU A 257 10.15 -6.59 9.61
CA GLU A 257 10.85 -6.41 8.34
C GLU A 257 9.95 -6.77 7.13
N LYS A 258 9.23 -7.89 7.22
CA LYS A 258 8.26 -8.31 6.20
C LYS A 258 7.07 -7.37 6.07
N TRP A 259 6.57 -6.82 7.18
CA TRP A 259 5.58 -5.76 7.15
C TRP A 259 6.11 -4.51 6.42
N PHE A 260 7.34 -4.06 6.71
CA PHE A 260 7.91 -2.89 6.05
C PHE A 260 8.12 -3.11 4.55
N GLN A 261 8.49 -4.33 4.14
CA GLN A 261 8.54 -4.68 2.72
C GLN A 261 7.15 -4.64 2.07
N ALA A 262 6.15 -5.25 2.71
CA ALA A 262 4.78 -5.25 2.21
C ALA A 262 4.22 -3.84 2.07
N ASN A 263 4.45 -3.00 3.07
CA ASN A 263 4.02 -1.61 3.11
C ASN A 263 4.81 -0.73 2.13
N ALA A 264 6.07 -1.04 1.84
CA ALA A 264 6.86 -0.34 0.81
C ALA A 264 6.41 -0.68 -0.61
N LEU A 265 6.04 -1.94 -0.86
CA LEU A 265 5.45 -2.37 -2.13
C LEU A 265 4.03 -1.80 -2.30
N ASN A 266 3.27 -1.70 -1.21
CA ASN A 266 1.91 -1.18 -1.17
C ASN A 266 1.01 -1.80 -2.25
N THR A 267 1.08 -3.12 -2.39
CA THR A 267 0.23 -3.89 -3.31
C THR A 267 -0.64 -4.87 -2.55
N ILE A 268 -1.73 -5.30 -3.19
CA ILE A 268 -2.66 -6.28 -2.63
C ILE A 268 -1.90 -7.58 -2.29
N GLU A 269 -1.06 -8.04 -3.20
CA GLU A 269 -0.27 -9.27 -3.07
C GLU A 269 0.68 -9.18 -1.87
N ALA A 270 1.37 -8.05 -1.73
CA ALA A 270 2.35 -7.88 -0.67
C ALA A 270 1.72 -7.91 0.74
N TYR A 271 0.54 -7.29 0.90
CA TYR A 271 -0.21 -7.36 2.16
C TYR A 271 -0.83 -8.74 2.41
N GLN A 272 -1.33 -9.40 1.36
CA GLN A 272 -1.86 -10.77 1.47
C GLN A 272 -0.75 -11.76 1.88
N ASP A 273 0.43 -11.67 1.27
CA ASP A 273 1.59 -12.49 1.62
C ASP A 273 2.03 -12.27 3.06
N PHE A 274 2.09 -11.01 3.50
CA PHE A 274 2.38 -10.69 4.90
C PHE A 274 1.34 -11.29 5.85
N LEU A 275 0.04 -11.21 5.55
CA LEU A 275 -1.00 -11.78 6.39
C LEU A 275 -1.02 -13.31 6.38
N LYS A 276 -0.60 -13.92 5.28
CA LYS A 276 -0.46 -15.38 5.14
C LYS A 276 0.68 -15.89 6.00
N GLU A 277 1.83 -15.22 5.97
CA GLU A 277 3.03 -15.63 6.72
C GLU A 277 2.95 -15.22 8.20
N PHE A 278 2.33 -14.06 8.50
CA PHE A 278 2.25 -13.47 9.84
C PHE A 278 0.82 -13.06 10.22
N PRO A 279 -0.14 -13.99 10.39
CA PRO A 279 -1.56 -13.67 10.59
C PRO A 279 -1.90 -13.03 11.95
N LYS A 280 -1.05 -13.23 12.97
CA LYS A 280 -1.25 -12.74 14.36
C LYS A 280 -0.21 -11.71 14.80
N HIS A 281 0.57 -11.19 13.87
CA HIS A 281 1.59 -10.19 14.17
C HIS A 281 0.96 -8.85 14.56
N LYS A 282 1.70 -8.01 15.30
CA LYS A 282 1.23 -6.68 15.73
C LYS A 282 0.81 -5.77 14.56
N PHE A 283 1.34 -6.00 13.36
CA PHE A 283 1.00 -5.26 12.15
C PHE A 283 -0.07 -5.92 11.27
N SER A 284 -0.54 -7.14 11.59
CA SER A 284 -1.63 -7.79 10.84
C SER A 284 -2.92 -6.95 10.80
N PRO A 285 -3.33 -6.26 11.88
CA PRO A 285 -4.47 -5.34 11.81
C PRO A 285 -4.26 -4.19 10.79
N LEU A 286 -3.03 -3.71 10.63
CA LEU A 286 -2.70 -2.64 9.66
C LEU A 286 -2.77 -3.17 8.23
N ALA A 287 -2.18 -4.32 7.94
CA ALA A 287 -2.28 -4.94 6.61
C ALA A 287 -3.73 -5.23 6.20
N LYS A 288 -4.58 -5.65 7.16
CA LYS A 288 -6.03 -5.82 6.92
C LYS A 288 -6.72 -4.50 6.60
N LYS A 289 -6.33 -3.41 7.26
CA LYS A 289 -6.86 -2.07 7.01
C LYS A 289 -6.48 -1.59 5.60
N GLU A 290 -5.23 -1.77 5.18
CA GLU A 290 -4.79 -1.42 3.83
C GLU A 290 -5.54 -2.24 2.78
N LEU A 291 -5.67 -3.56 2.96
CA LEU A 291 -6.46 -4.40 2.07
C LEU A 291 -7.93 -3.98 2.00
N ALA A 292 -8.52 -3.50 3.10
CA ALA A 292 -9.89 -2.99 3.09
C ALA A 292 -10.01 -1.68 2.28
N LEU A 293 -8.98 -0.84 2.25
CA LEU A 293 -8.94 0.35 1.40
C LEU A 293 -8.82 -0.05 -0.08
N PHE A 294 -7.97 -1.02 -0.41
CA PHE A 294 -7.88 -1.53 -1.78
C PHE A 294 -9.17 -2.22 -2.22
N ASP A 295 -9.84 -2.97 -1.33
CA ASP A 295 -11.16 -3.60 -1.58
C ASP A 295 -12.17 -2.53 -2.00
N GLU A 296 -12.31 -1.47 -1.19
CA GLU A 296 -13.21 -0.35 -1.47
C GLU A 296 -12.89 0.36 -2.79
N GLN A 297 -11.62 0.70 -3.03
CA GLN A 297 -11.22 1.41 -4.26
C GLN A 297 -11.43 0.56 -5.52
N THR A 298 -11.08 -0.72 -5.45
CA THR A 298 -11.22 -1.65 -6.59
C THR A 298 -12.69 -1.87 -6.91
N TRP A 299 -13.54 -2.01 -5.89
CA TRP A 299 -14.98 -2.06 -6.07
C TRP A 299 -15.54 -0.79 -6.70
N MET A 300 -15.15 0.39 -6.22
CA MET A 300 -15.62 1.66 -6.78
C MET A 300 -15.23 1.83 -8.25
N ARG A 301 -14.03 1.38 -8.65
CA ARG A 301 -13.61 1.34 -10.06
C ARG A 301 -14.44 0.36 -10.88
N ALA A 302 -14.68 -0.85 -10.36
CA ALA A 302 -15.49 -1.85 -11.03
C ALA A 302 -16.93 -1.36 -11.25
N LYS A 303 -17.51 -0.72 -10.23
CA LYS A 303 -18.84 -0.10 -10.30
C LYS A 303 -18.90 1.07 -11.29
N ALA A 304 -17.85 1.87 -11.38
CA ALA A 304 -17.77 2.99 -12.31
C ALA A 304 -17.60 2.51 -13.77
N ALA A 305 -16.79 1.48 -14.01
CA ALA A 305 -16.62 0.88 -15.33
C ALA A 305 -17.88 0.09 -15.76
N ASN A 306 -18.50 -0.60 -14.80
CA ASN A 306 -19.72 -1.38 -14.97
C ASN A 306 -19.64 -2.42 -16.10
N THR A 307 -18.53 -3.15 -16.20
CA THR A 307 -18.32 -4.24 -17.16
C THR A 307 -18.06 -5.57 -16.45
N ASN A 308 -18.38 -6.70 -17.08
CA ASN A 308 -18.07 -8.04 -16.59
C ASN A 308 -16.58 -8.17 -16.22
N GLU A 309 -15.69 -7.77 -17.12
CA GLU A 309 -14.23 -7.80 -16.91
C GLU A 309 -13.81 -7.07 -15.62
N ALA A 310 -14.38 -5.89 -15.35
CA ALA A 310 -14.02 -5.12 -14.16
C ALA A 310 -14.52 -5.77 -12.86
N TYR A 311 -15.71 -6.38 -12.87
CA TYR A 311 -16.23 -7.12 -11.73
C TYR A 311 -15.49 -8.46 -11.51
N GLU A 312 -15.10 -9.15 -12.58
CA GLU A 312 -14.28 -10.37 -12.53
C GLU A 312 -12.90 -10.09 -11.94
N ASN A 313 -12.23 -9.03 -12.40
CA ASN A 313 -10.96 -8.58 -11.84
C ASN A 313 -11.08 -8.26 -10.34
N TYR A 314 -12.17 -7.60 -9.92
CA TYR A 314 -12.44 -7.38 -8.49
C TYR A 314 -12.56 -8.71 -7.71
N GLN A 315 -13.31 -9.68 -8.23
CA GLN A 315 -13.46 -10.99 -7.57
C GLN A 315 -12.14 -11.77 -7.46
N GLN A 316 -11.27 -11.64 -8.47
CA GLN A 316 -9.96 -12.26 -8.47
C GLN A 316 -9.03 -11.65 -7.40
N LEU A 317 -9.02 -10.32 -7.27
CA LEU A 317 -8.19 -9.60 -6.30
C LEU A 317 -8.72 -9.75 -4.86
N PHE A 318 -10.04 -9.84 -4.70
CA PHE A 318 -10.73 -9.90 -3.41
C PHE A 318 -11.71 -11.09 -3.31
N PRO A 319 -11.22 -12.34 -3.29
CA PRO A 319 -12.08 -13.53 -3.23
C PRO A 319 -12.91 -13.64 -1.94
N THR A 320 -12.46 -12.98 -0.87
CA THR A 320 -13.20 -12.85 0.40
C THR A 320 -13.61 -11.41 0.68
N GLY A 321 -13.63 -10.56 -0.35
CA GLY A 321 -13.97 -9.14 -0.26
C GLY A 321 -15.42 -8.90 0.12
N ARG A 322 -15.71 -7.74 0.69
CA ARG A 322 -17.06 -7.41 1.16
C ARG A 322 -18.08 -7.31 0.01
N TYR A 323 -17.63 -6.98 -1.20
CA TYR A 323 -18.48 -6.81 -2.38
C TYR A 323 -18.46 -8.03 -3.31
N PHE A 324 -17.82 -9.14 -2.92
CA PHE A 324 -17.68 -10.32 -3.78
C PHE A 324 -19.03 -10.85 -4.30
N LYS A 325 -20.03 -10.92 -3.42
CA LYS A 325 -21.39 -11.36 -3.78
C LYS A 325 -22.09 -10.37 -4.71
N GLU A 326 -21.87 -9.07 -4.53
CA GLU A 326 -22.47 -8.04 -5.37
C GLU A 326 -21.82 -8.02 -6.76
N ALA A 327 -20.50 -8.17 -6.83
CA ALA A 327 -19.77 -8.36 -8.09
C ALA A 327 -20.26 -9.60 -8.85
N LYS A 328 -20.40 -10.76 -8.17
CA LYS A 328 -20.97 -11.97 -8.77
C LYS A 328 -22.35 -11.69 -9.36
N LYS A 329 -23.20 -11.02 -8.59
CA LYS A 329 -24.55 -10.66 -9.01
C LYS A 329 -24.52 -9.82 -10.28
N LYS A 330 -23.66 -8.78 -10.33
CA LYS A 330 -23.53 -7.89 -11.48
C LYS A 330 -23.10 -8.63 -12.74
N ILE A 331 -22.15 -9.55 -12.63
CA ILE A 331 -21.70 -10.38 -13.76
C ILE A 331 -22.86 -11.20 -14.32
N LEU A 332 -23.60 -11.90 -13.45
CA LEU A 332 -24.74 -12.71 -13.87
C LEU A 332 -25.90 -11.88 -14.43
N ASP A 333 -26.17 -10.71 -13.85
CA ASP A 333 -27.18 -9.78 -14.36
C ASP A 333 -26.83 -9.36 -15.79
N GLN A 334 -25.58 -8.99 -16.06
CA GLN A 334 -25.11 -8.60 -17.40
C GLN A 334 -25.10 -9.76 -18.39
N GLU A 335 -24.76 -10.98 -17.95
CA GLU A 335 -24.86 -12.19 -18.78
C GLU A 335 -26.31 -12.43 -19.23
N VAL A 336 -27.28 -12.28 -18.32
CA VAL A 336 -28.72 -12.39 -18.65
C VAL A 336 -29.17 -11.30 -19.61
N GLU A 337 -28.78 -10.05 -19.39
CA GLU A 337 -29.10 -8.93 -20.32
C GLU A 337 -28.50 -9.17 -21.72
N THR A 338 -27.30 -9.75 -21.80
CA THR A 338 -26.66 -10.09 -23.08
C THR A 338 -27.47 -11.16 -23.84
N ILE A 339 -27.93 -12.21 -23.14
CA ILE A 339 -28.77 -13.26 -23.74
C ILE A 339 -30.13 -12.69 -24.18
N LEU A 340 -30.73 -11.82 -23.36
CA LEU A 340 -32.00 -11.14 -23.66
C LEU A 340 -31.92 -10.24 -24.90
N ALA A 341 -30.74 -9.69 -25.21
CA ALA A 341 -30.51 -8.85 -26.37
C ALA A 341 -30.28 -9.65 -27.68
N GLY A 342 -30.02 -10.96 -27.58
CA GLY A 342 -29.84 -11.85 -28.72
C GLY A 342 -31.11 -12.61 -29.11
N ASP A 343 -30.96 -13.57 -30.01
CA ASP A 343 -32.04 -14.48 -30.39
C ASP A 343 -32.24 -15.54 -29.29
N TYR A 344 -33.49 -15.68 -28.84
CA TYR A 344 -33.85 -16.67 -27.83
C TYR A 344 -35.23 -17.29 -28.10
N GLN A 345 -35.43 -18.46 -27.50
CA GLN A 345 -36.71 -19.14 -27.43
C GLN A 345 -37.38 -18.88 -26.09
N SER A 346 -38.70 -18.99 -26.03
CA SER A 346 -39.43 -18.82 -24.77
C SER A 346 -39.19 -20.03 -23.86
N LEU A 347 -38.78 -19.75 -22.61
CA LEU A 347 -38.71 -20.74 -21.56
C LEU A 347 -40.13 -20.95 -20.98
N PRO A 348 -40.65 -22.19 -20.94
CA PRO A 348 -41.96 -22.47 -20.36
C PRO A 348 -42.03 -22.08 -18.88
N ALA A 349 -43.22 -21.65 -18.45
CA ALA A 349 -43.45 -21.27 -17.07
C ALA A 349 -43.24 -22.47 -16.11
N MET A 350 -42.68 -22.20 -14.93
CA MET A 350 -42.46 -23.21 -13.91
C MET A 350 -43.78 -23.68 -13.29
N ASN A 351 -43.85 -24.95 -12.92
CA ASN A 351 -44.99 -25.49 -12.21
C ASN A 351 -44.83 -25.23 -10.71
N LYS A 352 -45.77 -24.50 -10.09
CA LYS A 352 -45.81 -24.34 -8.64
C LYS A 352 -46.49 -25.55 -8.00
N SER A 353 -45.69 -26.50 -7.54
CA SER A 353 -46.17 -27.76 -6.94
C SER A 353 -46.76 -27.58 -5.54
N GLU A 354 -46.32 -26.58 -4.79
CA GLU A 354 -46.81 -26.29 -3.44
C GLU A 354 -46.77 -24.79 -3.15
N SER A 355 -47.86 -24.23 -2.62
CA SER A 355 -47.88 -22.83 -2.16
C SER A 355 -47.68 -22.78 -0.65
N LEU A 356 -46.70 -21.98 -0.20
CA LEU A 356 -46.39 -21.79 1.22
C LEU A 356 -46.54 -20.31 1.58
N PRO A 357 -47.77 -19.85 1.87
CA PRO A 357 -48.03 -18.45 2.22
C PRO A 357 -47.17 -17.99 3.40
N GLY A 358 -46.55 -16.82 3.27
CA GLY A 358 -45.65 -16.24 4.28
C GLY A 358 -44.20 -16.75 4.24
N SER A 359 -43.89 -17.77 3.43
CA SER A 359 -42.49 -18.16 3.19
C SER A 359 -41.74 -17.04 2.48
N LYS A 360 -40.54 -16.72 2.96
CA LYS A 360 -39.62 -15.76 2.32
C LYS A 360 -38.76 -16.39 1.23
N LEU A 361 -38.75 -17.73 1.15
CA LEU A 361 -37.93 -18.52 0.24
C LEU A 361 -38.79 -19.46 -0.61
N ASN A 362 -38.25 -19.80 -1.76
CA ASN A 362 -38.80 -20.72 -2.74
C ASN A 362 -37.82 -21.87 -2.93
N GLU A 363 -38.32 -23.10 -2.97
CA GLU A 363 -37.51 -24.27 -3.29
C GLU A 363 -37.84 -24.70 -4.73
N ILE A 364 -36.88 -24.57 -5.63
CA ILE A 364 -37.08 -24.83 -7.05
C ILE A 364 -36.32 -26.09 -7.43
N THR A 365 -37.05 -27.10 -7.89
CA THR A 365 -36.51 -28.35 -8.40
C THR A 365 -36.33 -28.26 -9.90
N ILE A 366 -35.09 -28.38 -10.37
CA ILE A 366 -34.70 -28.35 -11.77
C ILE A 366 -34.31 -29.77 -12.18
N LYS A 367 -34.98 -30.34 -13.18
CA LYS A 367 -34.65 -31.65 -13.75
C LYS A 367 -34.15 -31.48 -15.19
N ASN A 368 -32.96 -31.99 -15.48
CA ASN A 368 -32.38 -31.96 -16.81
C ASN A 368 -32.35 -33.37 -17.42
N ILE A 369 -33.04 -33.55 -18.55
CA ILE A 369 -33.00 -34.78 -19.37
C ILE A 369 -32.86 -34.42 -20.86
N THR A 370 -32.07 -33.39 -21.15
CA THR A 370 -31.89 -32.87 -22.52
C THR A 370 -30.84 -33.61 -23.34
N GLY A 371 -30.02 -34.48 -22.72
CA GLY A 371 -28.83 -35.05 -23.33
C GLY A 371 -27.59 -34.15 -23.23
N PHE A 372 -27.71 -32.93 -22.70
CA PHE A 372 -26.64 -31.95 -22.59
C PHE A 372 -26.50 -31.41 -21.15
N THR A 373 -25.39 -30.74 -20.83
CA THR A 373 -25.32 -29.99 -19.57
C THR A 373 -26.14 -28.72 -19.71
N LEU A 374 -27.05 -28.51 -18.76
CA LEU A 374 -27.93 -27.36 -18.70
C LEU A 374 -27.37 -26.31 -17.75
N THR A 375 -27.21 -25.08 -18.23
CA THR A 375 -26.84 -23.92 -17.44
C THR A 375 -28.04 -23.00 -17.30
N ILE A 376 -28.47 -22.75 -16.07
CA ILE A 376 -29.57 -21.83 -15.75
C ILE A 376 -29.02 -20.64 -14.99
N ILE A 377 -29.41 -19.44 -15.37
CA ILE A 377 -29.11 -18.21 -14.63
C ILE A 377 -30.42 -17.56 -14.19
N TYR A 378 -30.58 -17.40 -12.88
CA TYR A 378 -31.61 -16.57 -12.29
C TYR A 378 -31.03 -15.18 -12.05
N SER A 379 -31.70 -14.13 -12.54
CA SER A 379 -31.33 -12.72 -12.32
C SER A 379 -32.52 -11.97 -11.72
N GLY A 380 -32.35 -11.45 -10.50
CA GLY A 380 -33.43 -10.82 -9.73
C GLY A 380 -32.94 -10.22 -8.40
N PRO A 381 -33.71 -10.35 -7.29
CA PRO A 381 -33.27 -9.94 -5.94
C PRO A 381 -31.89 -10.49 -5.55
N VAL A 382 -31.63 -11.73 -5.95
CA VAL A 382 -30.30 -12.36 -5.98
C VAL A 382 -30.09 -12.92 -7.37
N SER A 383 -28.84 -13.17 -7.74
CA SER A 383 -28.53 -13.81 -9.02
C SER A 383 -27.68 -15.05 -8.79
N GLU A 384 -28.08 -16.16 -9.38
CA GLU A 384 -27.44 -17.46 -9.22
C GLU A 384 -27.34 -18.18 -10.55
N LYS A 385 -26.19 -18.82 -10.77
CA LYS A 385 -25.88 -19.64 -11.94
C LYS A 385 -25.76 -21.10 -11.49
N ILE A 386 -26.48 -21.98 -12.17
CA ILE A 386 -26.64 -23.38 -11.80
C ILE A 386 -26.32 -24.21 -13.03
N GLU A 387 -25.45 -25.21 -12.85
CA GLU A 387 -25.15 -26.20 -13.87
C GLU A 387 -25.74 -27.55 -13.44
N VAL A 388 -26.58 -28.13 -14.31
CA VAL A 388 -27.24 -29.41 -14.08
C VAL A 388 -26.83 -30.35 -15.20
N LYS A 389 -26.08 -31.41 -14.87
CA LYS A 389 -25.70 -32.44 -15.84
C LYS A 389 -26.92 -33.16 -16.38
N ASP A 390 -26.78 -33.78 -17.55
CA ASP A 390 -27.82 -34.64 -18.10
C ASP A 390 -28.22 -35.77 -17.12
N GLY A 391 -29.50 -36.14 -17.14
CA GLY A 391 -30.11 -37.12 -16.24
C GLY A 391 -30.16 -36.71 -14.76
N SER A 392 -29.70 -35.51 -14.41
CA SER A 392 -29.57 -35.06 -13.01
C SER A 392 -30.64 -34.04 -12.63
N MET A 393 -30.78 -33.82 -11.32
CA MET A 393 -31.62 -32.77 -10.76
C MET A 393 -30.86 -31.89 -9.78
N TYR A 394 -31.29 -30.63 -9.67
CA TYR A 394 -30.75 -29.66 -8.72
C TYR A 394 -31.88 -28.96 -7.99
N VAL A 395 -31.69 -28.69 -6.70
CA VAL A 395 -32.65 -27.95 -5.87
C VAL A 395 -32.01 -26.65 -5.43
N VAL A 396 -32.58 -25.52 -5.86
CA VAL A 396 -32.11 -24.18 -5.47
C VAL A 396 -33.11 -23.48 -4.56
N LYS A 397 -32.60 -22.68 -3.62
CA LYS A 397 -33.42 -21.84 -2.74
C LYS A 397 -33.25 -20.38 -3.08
N LEU A 398 -34.31 -19.73 -3.53
CA LEU A 398 -34.31 -18.32 -3.94
C LEU A 398 -35.33 -17.50 -3.14
N PRO A 399 -35.01 -16.25 -2.76
CA PRO A 399 -35.97 -15.35 -2.12
C PRO A 399 -37.10 -14.95 -3.06
N ASN A 400 -38.22 -14.50 -2.48
CA ASN A 400 -39.36 -14.01 -3.25
C ASN A 400 -38.98 -12.80 -4.10
N GLY A 401 -39.60 -12.69 -5.27
CA GLY A 401 -39.40 -11.58 -6.20
C GLY A 401 -39.50 -12.01 -7.66
N GLN A 402 -39.30 -11.03 -8.53
CA GLN A 402 -39.28 -11.24 -9.97
C GLN A 402 -37.88 -11.64 -10.44
N TYR A 403 -37.82 -12.64 -11.31
CA TYR A 403 -36.59 -13.14 -11.91
C TYR A 403 -36.71 -13.18 -13.42
N ASN A 404 -35.70 -12.66 -14.10
CA ASN A 404 -35.39 -13.04 -15.47
C ASN A 404 -34.57 -14.34 -15.40
N ILE A 405 -34.95 -15.34 -16.18
CA ILE A 405 -34.33 -16.65 -16.18
C ILE A 405 -33.81 -16.95 -17.57
N THR A 406 -32.55 -17.30 -17.68
CA THR A 406 -31.97 -17.83 -18.92
C THR A 406 -31.60 -19.29 -18.72
N ALA A 407 -31.77 -20.08 -19.77
CA ALA A 407 -31.34 -21.48 -19.82
C ALA A 407 -30.60 -21.72 -21.13
N THR A 408 -29.38 -22.25 -21.03
CA THR A 408 -28.53 -22.61 -22.16
C THR A 408 -28.06 -24.05 -22.00
N LEU A 409 -27.79 -24.71 -23.13
CA LEU A 409 -27.24 -26.06 -23.16
C LEU A 409 -25.79 -26.01 -23.61
N SER A 410 -25.00 -27.01 -23.24
CA SER A 410 -23.60 -27.15 -23.68
C SER A 410 -23.42 -27.42 -25.19
N SER A 411 -24.46 -27.29 -26.01
CA SER A 411 -24.42 -27.46 -27.46
C SER A 411 -24.75 -26.14 -28.14
N ASP A 412 -23.83 -25.65 -28.97
CA ASP A 412 -23.98 -24.39 -29.70
C ASP A 412 -25.06 -24.44 -30.80
N LEU A 413 -25.55 -25.65 -31.13
CA LEU A 413 -26.63 -25.84 -32.09
C LEU A 413 -28.00 -25.51 -31.50
N ILE A 414 -28.10 -25.44 -30.17
CA ILE A 414 -29.34 -25.19 -29.46
C ILE A 414 -29.27 -23.77 -28.89
N GLY A 415 -30.16 -22.90 -29.39
CA GLY A 415 -30.24 -21.51 -28.94
C GLY A 415 -30.61 -21.36 -27.46
N SER A 416 -30.49 -20.14 -26.96
CA SER A 416 -30.82 -19.82 -25.57
C SER A 416 -32.33 -19.79 -25.33
N PHE A 417 -32.76 -20.12 -24.12
CA PHE A 417 -34.15 -20.01 -23.68
C PHE A 417 -34.28 -18.95 -22.59
N VAL A 418 -35.32 -18.13 -22.65
CA VAL A 418 -35.54 -17.03 -21.70
C VAL A 418 -36.98 -17.00 -21.19
N GLY A 419 -37.13 -16.82 -19.89
CA GLY A 419 -38.42 -16.72 -19.20
C GLY A 419 -38.41 -15.67 -18.09
N LYS A 420 -39.61 -15.34 -17.60
CA LYS A 420 -39.81 -14.45 -16.45
C LYS A 420 -40.70 -15.12 -15.45
N GLU A 421 -40.28 -15.10 -14.19
CA GLU A 421 -41.01 -15.76 -13.11
C GLU A 421 -41.16 -14.85 -11.89
N ASN A 422 -42.32 -14.90 -11.26
CA ASN A 422 -42.58 -14.18 -10.01
C ASN A 422 -42.73 -15.18 -8.86
N LEU A 423 -41.70 -15.28 -8.03
CA LEU A 423 -41.63 -16.24 -6.94
C LEU A 423 -42.26 -15.67 -5.67
N THR A 424 -43.23 -16.40 -5.10
CA THR A 424 -44.13 -15.88 -4.04
C THR A 424 -44.18 -16.76 -2.78
N GLY A 425 -43.17 -17.61 -2.58
CA GLY A 425 -43.09 -18.56 -1.47
C GLY A 425 -43.77 -19.88 -1.82
N GLY A 426 -43.03 -20.99 -1.74
CA GLY A 426 -43.52 -22.32 -2.09
C GLY A 426 -42.47 -23.23 -2.71
N LYS A 427 -42.95 -24.33 -3.29
CA LYS A 427 -42.13 -25.25 -4.10
C LYS A 427 -42.50 -25.11 -5.56
N TYR A 428 -41.47 -25.12 -6.40
CA TYR A 428 -41.56 -25.01 -7.84
C TYR A 428 -40.81 -26.17 -8.47
N GLU A 429 -41.27 -26.62 -9.63
CA GLU A 429 -40.63 -27.65 -10.42
C GLU A 429 -40.55 -27.23 -11.89
N THR A 430 -39.41 -27.50 -12.50
CA THR A 430 -39.19 -27.36 -13.93
C THR A 430 -38.42 -28.56 -14.46
N LYS A 431 -38.80 -29.02 -15.65
CA LYS A 431 -38.23 -30.17 -16.32
C LYS A 431 -37.86 -29.78 -17.74
N PHE A 432 -36.58 -29.93 -18.07
CA PHE A 432 -36.00 -29.61 -19.37
C PHE A 432 -35.78 -30.90 -20.15
N PHE A 433 -36.30 -30.95 -21.38
CA PHE A 433 -36.16 -32.04 -22.33
C PHE A 433 -36.24 -31.50 -23.75
N LEU A 434 -35.60 -32.18 -24.71
CA LEU A 434 -35.76 -31.89 -26.13
C LEU A 434 -36.81 -32.86 -26.69
N GLY A 435 -37.83 -32.34 -27.36
CA GLY A 435 -38.78 -33.17 -28.10
C GLY A 435 -38.10 -33.67 -29.37
N TYR A 436 -38.00 -34.99 -29.52
CA TYR A 436 -37.52 -35.63 -30.75
C TYR A 436 -38.63 -35.70 -31.80
#